data_AF-A0A352S3E8-F1
#
_entry.id   AF-A0A352S3E8-F1
#
_cell.length_a   1.000
_cell.length_b   1.000
_cell.length_c   1.000
_cell.angle_alpha   90.00
_cell.angle_beta   90.00
_cell.angle_gamma   90.00
#
_symmetry.space_group_name_H-M   'P 1'
#
loop_
_entity.id
_entity.type
_entity.pdbx_description
1 polymer ?
#
loop_
_entity_poly.entity_id
_entity_poly.type
_entity_poly.pdbx_seq_one_letter_code
_entity_poly.pdbx_strand_id
1 'polypeptide(L)'
;PVFLKYSHAVTNLFGIDDSKNSYYVDLSANVPLNFWGLTFNAHVGYQGVAHHSDASYTDWKLGLTKDLGKGFSLAVAYVDTNAKASFYTSANRGRYLGKAAAWASITKTF
;
A
#
# COMPACT_ATOMS: atom_id res chain seq x y z
N PRO A 1 17.22 -1.27 -1.27
CA PRO A 1 16.94 -2.27 -0.22
C PRO A 1 15.58 -2.94 -0.44
N VAL A 2 15.47 -4.21 -0.05
CA VAL A 2 14.21 -5.00 -0.08
C VAL A 2 13.83 -5.31 1.36
N PHE A 3 12.55 -5.16 1.69
CA PHE A 3 12.00 -5.37 3.02
C PHE A 3 10.81 -6.32 2.93
N LEU A 4 10.78 -7.30 3.82
CA LEU A 4 9.63 -8.18 4.05
C LEU A 4 9.10 -7.93 5.45
N LYS A 5 7.80 -7.67 5.57
CA LYS A 5 7.10 -7.47 6.84
C LYS A 5 5.91 -8.40 6.92
N TYR A 6 5.74 -9.03 8.08
CA TYR A 6 4.56 -9.79 8.44
C TYR A 6 3.88 -9.13 9.64
N SER A 7 2.57 -8.97 9.57
CA SER A 7 1.75 -8.42 10.65
C SER A 7 0.58 -9.37 10.91
N HIS A 8 0.28 -9.60 12.19
CA HIS A 8 -0.74 -10.56 12.60
C HIS A 8 -1.70 -9.94 13.61
N ALA A 9 -2.99 -10.09 13.36
CA ALA A 9 -4.05 -9.57 14.20
C ALA A 9 -4.42 -10.60 15.28
N VAL A 10 -4.06 -10.31 16.54
CA VAL A 10 -4.43 -11.14 17.69
C VAL A 10 -5.87 -10.90 18.19
N THR A 11 -6.58 -9.97 17.55
CA THR A 11 -7.99 -9.62 17.78
C THR A 11 -8.70 -9.43 16.42
N ASN A 12 -9.99 -9.07 16.45
CA ASN A 12 -10.76 -8.74 15.25
C ASN A 12 -10.09 -7.62 14.44
N LEU A 13 -9.80 -7.89 13.18
CA LEU A 13 -9.14 -6.99 12.26
C LEU A 13 -10.08 -5.85 11.85
N PHE A 14 -9.69 -4.60 12.17
CA PHE A 14 -10.40 -3.38 11.76
C PHE A 14 -11.92 -3.37 12.03
N GLY A 15 -12.36 -4.06 13.07
CA GLY A 15 -13.78 -4.15 13.43
C GLY A 15 -14.60 -5.15 12.63
N ILE A 16 -13.97 -5.96 11.77
CA ILE A 16 -14.60 -7.11 11.11
C ILE A 16 -14.78 -8.20 12.17
N ASP A 17 -16.01 -8.65 12.39
CA ASP A 17 -16.33 -9.71 13.35
C ASP A 17 -15.72 -11.05 12.93
N ASP A 18 -15.47 -11.94 13.90
CA ASP A 18 -14.90 -13.28 13.68
C ASP A 18 -13.63 -13.33 12.80
N SER A 19 -12.82 -12.27 12.81
CA SER A 19 -11.63 -12.13 11.96
C SER A 19 -10.30 -12.23 12.72
N LYS A 20 -10.32 -12.74 13.95
CA LYS A 20 -9.11 -12.98 14.74
C LYS A 20 -8.15 -13.90 13.98
N ASN A 21 -6.85 -13.65 14.11
CA ASN A 21 -5.76 -14.32 13.40
C ASN A 21 -5.64 -13.96 11.91
N SER A 22 -6.30 -12.88 11.46
CA SER A 22 -6.00 -12.25 10.17
C SER A 22 -4.55 -11.79 10.09
N TYR A 23 -4.02 -11.65 8.87
CA TYR A 23 -2.62 -11.30 8.67
C TYR A 23 -2.38 -10.45 7.43
N TYR A 24 -1.28 -9.70 7.44
CA TYR A 24 -0.80 -8.92 6.31
C TYR A 24 0.66 -9.25 6.03
N VAL A 25 0.97 -9.56 4.78
CA VAL A 25 2.34 -9.74 4.28
C VAL A 25 2.65 -8.59 3.33
N ASP A 26 3.78 -7.94 3.52
CA ASP A 26 4.23 -6.77 2.75
C ASP A 26 5.65 -7.01 2.25
N LEU A 27 5.81 -6.99 0.93
CA LEU A 27 7.10 -6.97 0.26
C LEU A 27 7.31 -5.59 -0.40
N SER A 28 8.34 -4.88 0.05
CA SER A 28 8.66 -3.54 -0.42
C SER A 28 10.09 -3.44 -0.94
N ALA A 29 10.30 -2.70 -2.02
CA ALA A 29 11.62 -2.47 -2.60
C ALA A 29 11.84 -1.00 -2.97
N ASN A 30 13.02 -0.49 -2.63
CA ASN A 30 13.53 0.80 -3.10
C ASN A 30 14.84 0.53 -3.84
N VAL A 31 14.82 0.67 -5.16
CA VAL A 31 15.93 0.31 -6.05
C VAL A 31 16.47 1.58 -6.71
N PRO A 32 17.67 2.05 -6.34
CA PRO A 32 18.34 3.12 -7.07
C PRO A 32 18.55 2.69 -8.52
N LEU A 33 18.07 3.49 -9.46
CA LEU A 33 18.18 3.19 -10.89
C LEU A 33 19.56 3.58 -11.46
N ASN A 34 20.38 4.30 -10.68
CA ASN A 34 21.74 4.73 -11.02
C ASN A 34 21.83 5.62 -12.27
N PHE A 35 20.71 6.13 -12.76
CA PHE A 35 20.64 7.24 -13.72
C PHE A 35 19.72 8.32 -13.18
N TRP A 36 20.06 9.57 -13.49
CA TRP A 36 19.26 10.74 -13.13
C TRP A 36 18.86 10.82 -11.64
N GLY A 37 19.61 10.25 -10.69
CA GLY A 37 19.23 10.29 -9.27
C GLY A 37 17.82 9.75 -8.98
N LEU A 38 17.34 8.81 -9.80
CA LEU A 38 16.03 8.18 -9.63
C LEU A 38 16.13 6.92 -8.78
N THR A 39 15.12 6.71 -7.95
CA THR A 39 14.87 5.49 -7.20
C THR A 39 13.50 4.96 -7.58
N PHE A 40 13.45 3.71 -8.01
CA PHE A 40 12.20 3.00 -8.21
C PHE A 40 11.67 2.47 -6.87
N ASN A 41 10.41 2.74 -6.60
CA ASN A 41 9.72 2.35 -5.37
C ASN A 41 8.63 1.34 -5.74
N ALA A 42 8.70 0.14 -5.20
CA ALA A 42 7.69 -0.89 -5.37
C ALA A 42 7.21 -1.41 -4.01
N HIS A 43 5.93 -1.77 -3.96
CA HIS A 43 5.34 -2.50 -2.83
C HIS A 43 4.25 -3.42 -3.37
N VAL A 44 4.16 -4.61 -2.80
CA VAL A 44 3.03 -5.52 -2.95
C VAL A 44 2.67 -6.10 -1.59
N GLY A 45 1.39 -6.04 -1.26
CA GLY A 45 0.82 -6.47 0.00
C GLY A 45 -0.31 -7.46 -0.20
N TYR A 46 -0.47 -8.38 0.75
CA TYR A 46 -1.65 -9.25 0.82
C TYR A 46 -2.23 -9.26 2.23
N GLN A 47 -3.49 -8.83 2.35
CA GLN A 47 -4.31 -8.92 3.54
C GLN A 47 -5.19 -10.18 3.46
N GLY A 48 -4.87 -11.17 4.28
CA GLY A 48 -5.77 -12.28 4.57
C GLY A 48 -6.67 -11.92 5.74
N VAL A 49 -7.99 -11.96 5.53
CA VAL A 49 -8.98 -11.77 6.60
C VAL A 49 -9.60 -13.12 6.95
N ALA A 50 -9.35 -13.58 8.16
CA ALA A 50 -9.86 -14.88 8.65
C ALA A 50 -11.39 -14.90 8.56
N HIS A 51 -11.92 -16.02 8.04
CA HIS A 51 -13.35 -16.29 7.82
C HIS A 51 -14.09 -15.30 6.88
N HIS A 52 -13.42 -14.29 6.32
CA HIS A 52 -14.00 -13.28 5.43
C HIS A 52 -13.17 -13.13 4.15
N SER A 53 -13.31 -14.10 3.25
CA SER A 53 -12.56 -14.08 1.98
C SER A 53 -12.88 -12.85 1.09
N ASP A 54 -14.09 -12.29 1.21
CA ASP A 54 -14.48 -11.07 0.48
C ASP A 54 -13.81 -9.80 1.01
N ALA A 55 -13.33 -9.83 2.26
CA ALA A 55 -12.54 -8.77 2.87
C ALA A 55 -11.04 -8.94 2.62
N SER A 56 -10.60 -10.06 2.04
CA SER A 56 -9.19 -10.27 1.71
C SER A 56 -8.83 -9.54 0.42
N TYR A 57 -7.64 -8.96 0.36
CA TYR A 57 -7.19 -8.21 -0.82
C TYR A 57 -5.68 -8.23 -0.99
N THR A 58 -5.27 -7.97 -2.22
CA THR A 58 -3.91 -7.62 -2.62
C THR A 58 -3.89 -6.14 -2.96
N ASP A 59 -2.87 -5.43 -2.49
CA ASP A 59 -2.62 -4.04 -2.85
C ASP A 59 -1.19 -3.89 -3.38
N TRP A 60 -0.96 -2.88 -4.20
CA TRP A 60 0.34 -2.63 -4.78
C TRP A 60 0.58 -1.15 -5.05
N LYS A 61 1.86 -0.80 -5.06
CA LYS A 61 2.35 0.54 -5.40
C LYS A 61 3.54 0.44 -6.32
N LEU A 62 3.55 1.27 -7.36
CA LEU A 62 4.70 1.50 -8.23
C LEU A 62 4.97 2.99 -8.31
N GLY A 63 6.21 3.41 -8.10
CA GLY A 63 6.56 4.81 -8.07
C GLY A 63 8.02 5.10 -8.39
N LEU A 64 8.30 6.38 -8.56
CA LEU A 64 9.63 6.93 -8.76
C LEU A 64 9.85 8.08 -7.79
N THR A 65 10.99 8.07 -7.13
CA THR A 65 11.49 9.19 -6.34
C THR A 65 12.74 9.75 -7.02
N LYS A 66 12.77 11.07 -7.20
CA LYS A 66 13.88 11.84 -7.74
C LYS A 66 14.50 12.66 -6.63
N ASP A 67 15.80 12.49 -6.44
CA ASP A 67 16.60 13.43 -5.65
C ASP A 67 16.82 14.71 -6.47
N LEU A 68 16.38 15.84 -5.93
CA LEU A 68 16.53 17.17 -6.52
C LEU A 68 17.78 17.89 -6.00
N GLY A 69 18.52 17.28 -5.07
CA GLY A 69 19.65 17.87 -4.37
C GLY A 69 19.24 18.81 -3.24
N LYS A 70 20.23 19.20 -2.42
CA LYS A 70 20.04 20.13 -1.28
C LYS A 70 18.93 19.70 -0.30
N GLY A 71 18.75 18.40 -0.12
CA GLY A 71 17.74 17.82 0.76
C GLY A 71 16.32 17.83 0.21
N PHE A 72 16.10 18.13 -1.08
CA PHE A 72 14.79 18.05 -1.71
C PHE A 72 14.57 16.73 -2.46
N SER A 73 13.37 16.18 -2.36
CA SER A 73 12.94 15.03 -3.16
C SER A 73 11.56 15.23 -3.76
N LEU A 74 11.38 14.73 -4.99
CA LEU A 74 10.09 14.64 -5.68
C LEU A 74 9.71 13.17 -5.80
N ALA A 75 8.49 12.81 -5.41
CA ALA A 75 7.98 11.45 -5.55
C ALA A 75 6.69 11.45 -6.35
N VAL A 76 6.51 10.43 -7.19
CA VAL A 76 5.25 10.10 -7.86
C VAL A 76 5.00 8.61 -7.72
N ALA A 77 3.75 8.21 -7.52
CA ALA A 77 3.40 6.80 -7.52
C ALA A 77 1.96 6.54 -7.93
N TYR A 78 1.74 5.36 -8.49
CA TYR A 78 0.44 4.75 -8.71
C TYR A 78 0.21 3.69 -7.65
N VAL A 79 -0.97 3.71 -7.03
CA VAL A 79 -1.43 2.75 -6.01
C VAL A 79 -2.76 2.15 -6.46
N ASP A 80 -2.95 0.86 -6.21
CA ASP A 80 -4.17 0.15 -6.59
C ASP A 80 -4.35 -1.13 -5.78
N THR A 81 -5.53 -1.73 -5.84
CA THR A 81 -5.89 -2.95 -5.11
C THR A 81 -6.99 -3.73 -5.83
N ASN A 82 -7.02 -5.05 -5.60
CA ASN A 82 -8.11 -5.91 -6.04
C ASN A 82 -9.22 -6.07 -4.98
N ALA A 83 -9.26 -5.20 -3.97
CA ALA A 83 -10.27 -5.19 -2.93
C ALA A 83 -11.70 -5.27 -3.51
N LYS A 84 -12.53 -6.17 -3.02
CA LYS A 84 -13.87 -6.36 -3.61
C LYS A 84 -14.78 -5.18 -3.31
N ALA A 85 -15.38 -4.60 -4.34
CA ALA A 85 -16.34 -3.50 -4.16
C ALA A 85 -17.57 -3.90 -3.31
N SER A 86 -17.94 -5.18 -3.29
CA SER A 86 -19.01 -5.70 -2.43
C SER A 86 -18.74 -5.48 -0.94
N PHE A 87 -17.46 -5.55 -0.53
CA PHE A 87 -17.06 -5.35 0.86
C PHE A 87 -16.53 -3.93 1.13
N TYR A 88 -15.79 -3.36 0.18
CA TYR A 88 -15.08 -2.09 0.33
C TYR A 88 -15.85 -0.87 -0.23
N THR A 89 -17.18 -0.97 -0.35
CA THR A 89 -18.02 0.19 -0.64
C THR A 89 -18.51 0.80 0.66
N SER A 90 -18.21 2.08 0.87
CA SER A 90 -18.54 2.76 2.11
C SER A 90 -20.06 2.84 2.32
N ALA A 91 -20.54 2.32 3.45
CA ALA A 91 -21.96 2.28 3.79
C ALA A 91 -22.62 3.67 3.86
N ASN A 92 -21.86 4.73 4.19
CA ASN A 92 -22.40 6.09 4.36
C ASN A 92 -22.52 6.90 3.06
N ARG A 93 -21.77 6.55 2.01
CA ARG A 93 -21.68 7.33 0.78
C ARG A 93 -21.80 6.50 -0.50
N GLY A 94 -21.90 5.17 -0.39
CA GLY A 94 -21.96 4.26 -1.54
C GLY A 94 -20.70 4.30 -2.41
N ARG A 95 -19.57 4.79 -1.88
CA ARG A 95 -18.33 4.96 -2.65
C ARG A 95 -17.40 3.78 -2.44
N TYR A 96 -17.02 3.13 -3.54
CA TYR A 96 -15.94 2.16 -3.54
C TYR A 96 -14.61 2.80 -3.12
N LEU A 97 -13.98 2.24 -2.10
CA LEU A 97 -12.78 2.76 -1.45
C LEU A 97 -11.47 2.24 -2.07
N GLY A 98 -11.47 1.07 -2.70
CA GLY A 98 -10.29 0.48 -3.33
C GLY A 98 -10.00 1.00 -4.74
N LYS A 99 -10.30 2.28 -5.01
CA LYS A 99 -10.03 2.87 -6.33
C LYS A 99 -8.54 3.16 -6.47
N ALA A 100 -8.00 2.82 -7.64
CA ALA A 100 -6.68 3.25 -8.05
C ALA A 100 -6.50 4.77 -7.90
N ALA A 101 -5.30 5.17 -7.48
CA ALA A 101 -4.93 6.57 -7.36
C ALA A 101 -3.48 6.80 -7.80
N ALA A 102 -3.23 7.96 -8.38
CA ALA A 102 -1.88 8.49 -8.52
C ALA A 102 -1.68 9.61 -7.48
N TRP A 103 -0.50 9.67 -6.88
CA TRP A 103 -0.13 10.77 -5.99
C TRP A 103 1.28 11.28 -6.31
N ALA A 104 1.51 12.54 -5.94
CA ALA A 104 2.81 13.19 -6.05
C ALA A 104 3.11 13.98 -4.77
N SER A 105 4.38 14.07 -4.38
CA SER A 105 4.82 14.90 -3.26
C SER A 105 6.17 15.55 -3.53
N ILE A 106 6.40 16.70 -2.89
CA ILE A 106 7.72 17.30 -2.74
C ILE A 106 8.06 17.40 -1.25
N THR A 107 9.25 16.96 -0.88
CA THR A 107 9.70 16.91 0.53
C THR A 107 11.05 17.61 0.68
N LYS A 108 11.29 18.25 1.83
CA LYS A 108 12.57 18.82 2.23
C LYS A 108 13.01 18.23 3.58
N THR A 109 14.22 17.72 3.67
CA THR A 109 14.86 17.34 4.93
C THR A 109 15.81 18.45 5.39
N PHE A 110 15.78 18.81 6.68
CA PHE A 110 16.60 19.86 7.31
C PHE A 110 17.85 19.28 7.96
#